data_AF-A0A3B0S2T2-F1
#
_entry.id   AF-A0A3B0S2T2-F1
#
_cell.length_a   1.000
_cell.length_b   1.000
_cell.length_c   1.000
_cell.angle_alpha   90.00
_cell.angle_beta   90.00
_cell.angle_gamma   90.00
#
_symmetry.space_group_name_H-M   'P 1'
#
loop_
_entity.id
_entity.type
_entity.pdbx_description
1 polymer ?
#
loop_
_entity_poly.entity_id
_entity_poly.type
_entity_poly.pdbx_seq_one_letter_code
_entity_poly.pdbx_strand_id
1 'polypeptide(L)'
;MFEFSDLPRPIIRHLNGLWRRRWTVIAVAWVVALAGWFAVWMVPDKYESRAHVFVQTETILEPVLNGFTARPDYSRRVEVMRLQLLTRPNVEEVILRAGMDRTIEARSDIERRTKMEALINELSQKIKIDSPREMYFVITYKNPNPEMARAVVDAVLNMLIEQDLGATLSESEAAVRRLNLQIEAFEEKLTANERAVANYRRANASELAGTLGAARRREQKEQELARASDELERTEGRIFTL
;
A
#
# COMPACT_ATOMS: atom_id res chain seq x y z
N MET A 1 -22.67 -34.50 -50.48
CA MET A 1 -22.87 -35.93 -50.82
C MET A 1 -21.54 -36.62 -50.55
N PHE A 2 -21.35 -37.19 -49.35
CA PHE A 2 -20.11 -37.90 -49.01
C PHE A 2 -20.19 -39.28 -49.69
N GLU A 3 -19.51 -39.44 -50.82
CA GLU A 3 -19.45 -40.72 -51.51
C GLU A 3 -18.53 -41.69 -50.74
N PHE A 4 -19.05 -42.87 -50.43
CA PHE A 4 -18.36 -43.93 -49.69
C PHE A 4 -17.21 -44.60 -50.47
N SER A 5 -16.93 -44.14 -51.70
CA SER A 5 -15.97 -44.70 -52.66
C SER A 5 -14.50 -44.36 -52.38
N ASP A 6 -14.21 -43.32 -51.57
CA ASP A 6 -12.84 -42.86 -51.27
C ASP A 6 -12.26 -43.39 -49.95
N LEU A 7 -12.94 -44.35 -49.30
CA LEU A 7 -12.40 -44.98 -48.11
C LEU A 7 -11.27 -45.96 -48.50
N PRO A 8 -10.04 -45.83 -47.94
CA PRO A 8 -8.94 -46.71 -48.29
C PRO A 8 -9.33 -48.18 -48.10
N ARG A 9 -9.08 -49.01 -49.12
CA ARG A 9 -9.39 -50.46 -49.21
C ARG A 9 -9.21 -51.27 -47.91
N PRO A 10 -8.26 -51.01 -46.99
CA PRO A 10 -8.22 -51.65 -45.67
C PRO A 10 -9.50 -51.52 -44.83
N ILE A 11 -10.23 -50.41 -44.88
CA ILE A 11 -11.40 -50.13 -44.03
C ILE A 11 -12.57 -51.08 -44.37
N ILE A 12 -12.83 -51.31 -45.65
CA ILE A 12 -13.92 -52.18 -46.14
C ILE A 12 -13.68 -53.64 -45.73
N ARG A 13 -12.41 -54.08 -45.69
CA ARG A 13 -12.02 -55.43 -45.24
C ARG A 13 -12.25 -55.64 -43.74
N HIS A 14 -11.95 -54.62 -42.92
CA HIS A 14 -12.25 -54.65 -41.49
C HIS A 14 -13.77 -54.59 -41.21
N LEU A 15 -14.54 -53.89 -42.03
CA LEU A 15 -15.99 -53.75 -41.90
C LEU A 15 -16.72 -55.10 -41.97
N ASN A 16 -16.29 -56.00 -42.87
CA ASN A 16 -16.84 -57.36 -42.94
C ASN A 16 -16.45 -58.24 -41.72
N GLY A 17 -15.27 -58.01 -41.14
CA GLY A 17 -14.86 -58.65 -39.88
C GLY A 17 -15.69 -58.17 -38.68
N LEU A 18 -15.99 -56.87 -38.63
CA LEU A 18 -16.88 -56.24 -37.65
C LEU A 18 -18.33 -56.78 -37.75
N TRP A 19 -18.83 -57.03 -38.97
CA TRP A 19 -20.19 -57.55 -39.21
C TRP A 19 -20.42 -58.98 -38.70
N ARG A 20 -19.36 -59.80 -38.57
CA ARG A 20 -19.48 -61.15 -37.99
C ARG A 20 -19.35 -61.13 -36.46
N ARG A 21 -18.70 -60.11 -35.90
CA ARG A 21 -18.40 -59.96 -34.47
C ARG A 21 -19.14 -58.79 -33.81
N ARG A 22 -20.30 -58.39 -34.36
CA ARG A 22 -21.07 -57.19 -33.94
C ARG A 22 -21.27 -57.11 -32.42
N TRP A 23 -21.63 -58.24 -31.82
CA TRP A 23 -21.80 -58.36 -30.36
C TRP A 23 -20.52 -58.11 -29.57
N THR A 24 -19.36 -58.56 -30.06
CA THR A 24 -18.07 -58.29 -29.38
C THR A 24 -17.64 -56.84 -29.51
N VAL A 25 -17.94 -56.19 -30.64
CA VAL A 25 -17.64 -54.77 -30.84
C VAL A 25 -18.53 -53.91 -29.95
N ILE A 26 -19.83 -54.23 -29.87
CA ILE A 26 -20.77 -53.59 -28.95
C ILE A 26 -20.32 -53.81 -27.50
N ALA A 27 -19.90 -55.02 -27.13
CA ALA A 27 -19.41 -55.31 -25.78
C ALA A 27 -18.15 -54.50 -25.44
N VAL A 28 -17.16 -54.45 -26.34
CA VAL A 28 -15.94 -53.65 -26.13
C VAL A 28 -16.26 -52.16 -26.06
N ALA A 29 -17.13 -51.65 -26.94
CA ALA A 29 -17.57 -50.26 -26.91
C ALA A 29 -18.27 -49.92 -25.59
N TRP A 30 -19.13 -50.82 -25.08
CA TRP A 30 -19.75 -50.69 -23.77
C TRP A 30 -18.73 -50.68 -22.62
N VAL A 31 -17.73 -51.57 -22.66
CA VAL A 31 -16.67 -51.60 -21.65
C VAL A 31 -15.87 -50.30 -21.65
N VAL A 32 -15.51 -49.78 -22.82
CA VAL A 32 -14.79 -48.50 -22.95
C VAL A 32 -15.65 -47.33 -22.47
N ALA A 33 -16.94 -47.33 -22.82
CA ALA A 33 -17.88 -46.30 -22.36
C ALA A 33 -18.06 -46.32 -20.83
N LEU A 34 -18.24 -47.50 -20.24
CA LEU A 34 -18.34 -47.65 -18.79
C LEU A 34 -17.04 -47.29 -18.08
N ALA A 35 -15.88 -47.67 -18.63
CA ALA A 35 -14.58 -47.30 -18.08
C ALA A 35 -14.36 -45.78 -18.14
N GLY A 36 -14.74 -45.14 -19.27
CA GLY A 36 -14.70 -43.68 -19.42
C GLY A 36 -15.64 -42.96 -18.44
N TRP A 37 -16.87 -43.46 -18.29
CA TRP A 37 -17.83 -42.95 -17.30
C TRP A 37 -17.29 -43.06 -15.87
N PHE A 38 -16.73 -44.21 -15.52
CA PHE A 38 -16.14 -44.44 -14.21
C PHE A 38 -14.94 -43.53 -13.94
N ALA A 39 -14.10 -43.30 -14.94
CA ALA A 39 -12.98 -42.38 -14.85
C ALA A 39 -13.44 -40.93 -14.61
N VAL A 40 -14.48 -40.46 -15.31
CA VAL A 40 -15.05 -39.12 -15.10
C VAL A 40 -15.67 -38.99 -13.72
N TRP A 41 -16.40 -40.02 -13.25
CA TRP A 41 -17.02 -40.02 -11.94
C TRP A 41 -16.02 -39.95 -10.78
N MET A 42 -14.77 -40.37 -11.00
CA MET A 42 -13.71 -40.34 -9.99
C MET A 42 -12.98 -38.98 -9.91
N VAL A 43 -13.22 -38.06 -10.84
CA VAL A 43 -12.63 -36.71 -10.80
C VAL A 43 -13.38 -35.87 -9.77
N PRO A 44 -12.71 -35.34 -8.73
CA PRO A 44 -13.37 -34.52 -7.73
C PRO A 44 -13.75 -33.15 -8.30
N ASP A 45 -14.96 -32.69 -7.96
CA ASP A 45 -15.40 -31.35 -8.27
C ASP A 45 -14.49 -30.31 -7.60
N LYS A 46 -14.18 -29.23 -8.33
CA LYS A 46 -13.40 -28.10 -7.83
C LYS A 46 -14.15 -26.82 -8.07
N TYR A 47 -14.54 -26.15 -7.00
CA TYR A 47 -15.20 -24.85 -7.05
C TYR A 47 -14.15 -23.75 -6.92
N GLU A 48 -14.36 -22.66 -7.65
CA GLU A 48 -13.48 -21.50 -7.64
C GLU A 48 -14.28 -20.29 -7.16
N SER A 49 -13.78 -19.61 -6.13
CA SER A 49 -14.31 -18.33 -5.68
C SER A 49 -13.40 -17.21 -6.14
N ARG A 50 -13.99 -16.12 -6.62
CA ARG A 50 -13.31 -14.92 -7.12
C ARG A 50 -13.90 -13.66 -6.50
N ALA A 51 -13.04 -12.79 -5.98
CA ALA A 51 -13.41 -11.44 -5.55
C ALA A 51 -12.68 -10.40 -6.38
N HIS A 52 -13.43 -9.40 -6.85
CA HIS A 52 -12.91 -8.25 -7.60
C HIS A 52 -12.92 -7.02 -6.67
N VAL A 53 -11.74 -6.44 -6.41
CA VAL A 53 -11.59 -5.28 -5.53
C VAL A 53 -11.09 -4.10 -6.35
N PHE A 54 -11.90 -3.05 -6.43
CA PHE A 54 -11.54 -1.79 -7.09
C PHE A 54 -11.04 -0.79 -6.05
N VAL A 55 -9.85 -0.22 -6.27
CA VAL A 55 -9.33 0.84 -5.42
C VAL A 55 -9.82 2.17 -5.99
N GLN A 56 -10.86 2.76 -5.41
CA GLN A 56 -11.28 4.12 -5.77
C GLN A 56 -10.33 5.12 -5.10
N THR A 57 -9.27 5.50 -5.80
CA THR A 57 -8.41 6.64 -5.42
C THR A 57 -9.02 7.96 -5.91
N GLU A 58 -10.29 8.22 -5.64
CA GLU A 58 -10.84 9.58 -5.76
C GLU A 58 -10.60 10.31 -4.42
N THR A 59 -9.33 10.57 -4.12
CA THR A 59 -8.99 11.56 -3.10
C THR A 59 -9.14 12.94 -3.71
N ILE A 60 -10.15 13.68 -3.26
CA ILE A 60 -10.44 15.10 -3.55
C ILE A 60 -9.32 16.08 -3.12
N LEU A 61 -8.11 15.63 -2.80
CA LEU A 61 -6.97 16.53 -2.61
C LEU A 61 -6.20 16.68 -3.92
N GLU A 62 -6.87 17.34 -4.87
CA GLU A 62 -6.25 18.07 -5.96
C GLU A 62 -5.21 19.08 -5.40
N PRO A 63 -4.28 19.51 -6.25
CA PRO A 63 -2.84 19.49 -6.03
C PRO A 63 -2.36 20.78 -5.35
N VAL A 64 -1.88 20.68 -4.12
CA VAL A 64 -1.20 21.81 -3.45
C VAL A 64 0.29 21.52 -3.21
N LEU A 65 0.78 20.33 -3.60
CA LEU A 65 2.21 20.01 -3.60
C LEU A 65 2.83 20.42 -4.93
N ASN A 66 3.20 21.69 -4.97
CA ASN A 66 4.02 22.31 -5.99
C ASN A 66 5.19 21.40 -6.45
N GLY A 67 5.27 21.15 -7.75
CA GLY A 67 6.54 21.24 -8.48
C GLY A 67 7.56 20.11 -8.40
N PHE A 68 7.27 18.94 -7.85
CA PHE A 68 8.13 17.75 -8.01
C PHE A 68 7.31 16.54 -8.45
N THR A 69 6.98 16.48 -9.74
CA THR A 69 6.21 15.39 -10.34
C THR A 69 7.08 14.16 -10.60
N ALA A 70 7.46 13.45 -9.53
CA ALA A 70 7.55 12.00 -9.64
C ALA A 70 6.11 11.49 -9.50
N ARG A 71 5.49 11.09 -10.61
CA ARG A 71 4.22 10.34 -10.56
C ARG A 71 4.40 9.22 -9.52
N PRO A 72 3.53 9.10 -8.49
CA PRO A 72 3.58 7.92 -7.64
C PRO A 72 3.43 6.71 -8.56
N ASP A 73 4.43 5.84 -8.57
CA ASP A 73 4.42 4.59 -9.32
C ASP A 73 3.39 3.67 -8.64
N TYR A 74 2.10 3.82 -9.00
CA TYR A 74 0.98 3.07 -8.43
C TYR A 74 1.21 1.56 -8.55
N SER A 75 1.88 1.11 -9.63
CA SER A 75 2.33 -0.27 -9.83
C SER A 75 3.20 -0.80 -8.67
N ARG A 76 4.10 0.02 -8.12
CA ARG A 76 4.94 -0.39 -6.97
C ARG A 76 4.15 -0.47 -5.66
N ARG A 77 3.19 0.44 -5.41
CA ARG A 77 2.37 0.41 -4.18
C ARG A 77 1.47 -0.83 -4.16
N VAL A 78 0.96 -1.20 -5.33
CA VAL A 78 0.16 -2.41 -5.60
C VAL A 78 0.99 -3.69 -5.39
N GLU A 79 2.25 -3.74 -5.85
CA GLU A 79 3.14 -4.89 -5.62
C GLU A 79 3.54 -5.04 -4.14
N VAL A 80 3.71 -3.94 -3.40
CA VAL A 80 4.05 -3.98 -1.96
C VAL A 80 2.87 -4.48 -1.11
N MET A 81 1.62 -4.12 -1.45
CA MET A 81 0.42 -4.69 -0.80
C MET A 81 0.33 -6.21 -1.01
N ARG A 82 0.66 -6.69 -2.23
CA ARG A 82 0.71 -8.13 -2.56
C ARG A 82 1.73 -8.89 -1.70
N LEU A 83 2.88 -8.29 -1.40
CA LEU A 83 3.95 -8.89 -0.59
C LEU A 83 3.62 -8.98 0.91
N GLN A 84 2.71 -8.14 1.43
CA GLN A 84 2.34 -8.16 2.85
C GLN A 84 1.23 -9.16 3.19
N LEU A 85 0.25 -9.40 2.30
CA LEU A 85 -0.91 -10.25 2.57
C LEU A 85 -0.59 -11.74 2.71
N LEU A 86 0.46 -12.23 2.03
CA LEU A 86 0.86 -13.64 2.05
C LEU A 86 1.90 -13.95 3.15
N THR A 87 2.07 -13.06 4.11
CA THR A 87 2.93 -13.33 5.27
C THR A 87 2.29 -14.44 6.12
N ARG A 88 3.08 -15.41 6.58
CA ARG A 88 2.63 -16.56 7.41
C ARG A 88 1.56 -16.24 8.48
N PRO A 89 1.73 -15.24 9.37
CA PRO A 89 0.71 -14.92 10.38
C PRO A 89 -0.63 -14.48 9.78
N ASN A 90 -0.63 -13.85 8.60
CA ASN A 90 -1.86 -13.41 7.95
C ASN A 90 -2.64 -14.59 7.37
N VAL A 91 -1.93 -15.58 6.81
CA VAL A 91 -2.55 -16.80 6.29
C VAL A 91 -3.13 -17.66 7.41
N GLU A 92 -2.47 -17.71 8.57
CA GLU A 92 -3.00 -18.37 9.76
C GLU A 92 -4.32 -17.73 10.23
N GLU A 93 -4.37 -16.39 10.31
CA GLU A 93 -5.59 -15.66 10.65
C GLU A 93 -6.72 -15.92 9.65
N VAL A 94 -6.41 -16.00 8.35
CA VAL A 94 -7.38 -16.37 7.31
C VAL A 94 -7.93 -17.78 7.52
N ILE A 95 -7.09 -18.76 7.89
CA ILE A 95 -7.52 -20.14 8.17
C ILE A 95 -8.51 -20.17 9.34
N LEU A 96 -8.22 -19.43 10.41
CA LEU A 96 -9.06 -19.33 11.60
C LEU A 96 -10.41 -18.65 11.28
N ARG A 97 -10.38 -17.50 10.59
CA ARG A 97 -11.59 -16.75 10.22
C ARG A 97 -12.47 -17.52 9.24
N ALA A 98 -11.87 -18.25 8.29
CA ALA A 98 -12.62 -19.10 7.37
C ALA A 98 -13.16 -20.38 8.04
N GLY A 99 -12.70 -20.72 9.24
CA GLY A 99 -13.10 -21.95 9.95
C GLY A 99 -12.48 -23.22 9.37
N MET A 100 -11.38 -23.09 8.60
CA MET A 100 -10.68 -24.22 7.98
C MET A 100 -9.90 -25.04 9.02
N ASP A 101 -9.54 -24.44 10.15
CA ASP A 101 -8.95 -25.10 11.31
C ASP A 101 -9.81 -26.27 11.84
N ARG A 102 -11.14 -26.18 11.70
CA ARG A 102 -12.09 -27.21 12.12
C ARG A 102 -11.99 -28.50 11.31
N THR A 103 -11.38 -28.44 10.13
CA THR A 103 -11.12 -29.62 9.29
C THR A 103 -9.90 -30.43 9.77
N ILE A 104 -9.13 -29.89 10.71
CA ILE A 104 -7.95 -30.56 11.26
C ILE A 104 -8.38 -31.60 12.30
N GLU A 105 -8.44 -32.86 11.86
CA GLU A 105 -8.52 -33.98 12.78
C GLU A 105 -7.12 -34.30 13.33
N ALA A 106 -6.90 -34.14 14.62
CA ALA A 106 -5.61 -34.42 15.27
C ALA A 106 -5.81 -35.12 16.62
N ARG A 107 -4.94 -36.10 16.93
CA ARG A 107 -5.00 -36.89 18.18
C ARG A 107 -4.17 -36.29 19.31
N SER A 108 -3.30 -35.33 18.99
CA SER A 108 -2.42 -34.62 19.92
C SER A 108 -2.25 -33.17 19.48
N ASP A 109 -1.95 -32.27 20.42
CA ASP A 109 -1.68 -30.86 20.12
C ASP A 109 -0.47 -30.66 19.21
N ILE A 110 0.54 -31.53 19.31
CA ILE A 110 1.72 -31.51 18.44
C ILE A 110 1.30 -31.82 17.01
N GLU A 111 0.47 -32.85 16.81
CA GLU A 111 -0.04 -33.24 15.49
C GLU A 111 -0.93 -32.14 14.90
N ARG A 112 -1.74 -31.46 15.73
CA ARG A 112 -2.57 -30.33 15.30
C ARG A 112 -1.71 -29.20 14.75
N ARG A 113 -0.62 -28.84 15.45
CA ARG A 113 0.29 -27.78 15.00
C ARG A 113 0.97 -28.13 13.67
N THR A 114 1.45 -29.36 13.51
CA THR A 114 2.07 -29.78 12.24
C THR A 114 1.07 -29.76 11.07
N LYS A 115 -0.18 -30.19 11.30
CA LYS A 115 -1.24 -30.12 10.28
C LYS A 115 -1.63 -28.68 9.96
N MET A 116 -1.68 -27.80 10.98
CA MET A 116 -1.90 -26.37 10.77
C MET A 116 -0.80 -25.74 9.91
N GLU A 117 0.47 -26.03 10.21
CA GLU A 117 1.60 -25.54 9.41
C GLU A 117 1.54 -26.02 7.94
N ALA A 118 1.13 -27.27 7.72
CA ALA A 118 0.92 -27.80 6.38
C ALA A 118 -0.20 -27.05 5.65
N LEU A 119 -1.33 -26.79 6.32
CA LEU A 119 -2.44 -26.01 5.77
C LEU A 119 -2.04 -24.56 5.46
N ILE A 120 -1.26 -23.92 6.32
CA ILE A 120 -0.73 -22.57 6.06
C ILE A 120 0.10 -22.57 4.77
N ASN A 121 1.01 -23.53 4.62
CA ASN A 121 1.84 -23.63 3.41
C ASN A 121 0.98 -23.92 2.16
N GLU A 122 0.02 -24.84 2.26
CA GLU A 122 -0.88 -25.19 1.17
C GLU A 122 -1.75 -24.01 0.74
N LEU A 123 -2.34 -23.31 1.70
CA LEU A 123 -3.20 -22.16 1.44
C LEU A 123 -2.42 -21.00 0.81
N SER A 124 -1.21 -20.73 1.31
CA SER A 124 -0.30 -19.72 0.75
C SER A 124 0.00 -19.98 -0.73
N GLN A 125 0.09 -21.25 -1.14
CA GLN A 125 0.34 -21.62 -2.54
C GLN A 125 -0.91 -21.63 -3.41
N LYS A 126 -2.09 -21.88 -2.82
CA LYS A 126 -3.35 -22.00 -3.55
C LYS A 126 -4.07 -20.67 -3.76
N ILE A 127 -3.91 -19.71 -2.85
CA ILE A 127 -4.43 -18.35 -3.02
C ILE A 127 -3.68 -17.69 -4.16
N LYS A 128 -4.41 -17.24 -5.18
CA LYS A 128 -3.85 -16.45 -6.28
C LYS A 128 -4.40 -15.04 -6.21
N ILE A 129 -3.50 -14.06 -6.22
CA ILE A 129 -3.84 -12.65 -6.30
C ILE A 129 -3.25 -12.15 -7.61
N ASP A 130 -4.13 -11.84 -8.56
CA ASP A 130 -3.76 -11.28 -9.86
C ASP A 130 -4.20 -9.81 -9.91
N SER A 131 -3.40 -8.96 -10.57
CA SER A 131 -3.71 -7.54 -10.82
C SER A 131 -3.72 -7.29 -12.33
N PRO A 132 -4.81 -7.61 -13.05
CA PRO A 132 -4.83 -7.53 -14.50
C PRO A 132 -4.72 -6.09 -15.04
N ARG A 133 -5.00 -5.08 -14.21
CA ARG A 133 -4.82 -3.64 -14.50
C ARG A 133 -4.36 -2.90 -13.23
N GLU A 134 -3.91 -1.67 -13.39
CA GLU A 134 -3.41 -0.81 -12.29
C GLU A 134 -4.49 -0.45 -11.24
N MET A 135 -5.77 -0.62 -11.56
CA MET A 135 -6.88 -0.10 -10.73
C MET A 135 -7.72 -1.17 -10.01
N TYR A 136 -7.42 -2.47 -10.19
CA TYR A 136 -8.19 -3.52 -9.50
C TYR A 136 -7.42 -4.82 -9.29
N PHE A 137 -7.83 -5.55 -8.26
CA PHE A 137 -7.28 -6.85 -7.86
C PHE A 137 -8.32 -7.95 -8.00
N VAL A 138 -7.84 -9.15 -8.32
CA VAL A 138 -8.64 -10.37 -8.35
C VAL A 138 -8.03 -11.40 -7.40
N ILE A 139 -8.77 -11.72 -6.33
CA ILE A 139 -8.39 -12.79 -5.39
C ILE A 139 -9.13 -14.04 -5.83
N THR A 140 -8.39 -15.12 -6.06
CA THR A 140 -8.91 -16.40 -6.53
C THR A 140 -8.47 -17.53 -5.61
N TYR A 141 -9.42 -18.38 -5.21
CA TYR A 141 -9.13 -19.59 -4.45
C TYR A 141 -10.02 -20.76 -4.91
N LYS A 142 -9.45 -21.98 -4.90
CA LYS A 142 -10.11 -23.20 -5.37
C LYS A 142 -10.23 -24.23 -4.26
N ASN A 143 -11.44 -24.74 -4.05
CA ASN A 143 -11.73 -25.77 -3.04
C ASN A 143 -12.84 -26.71 -3.51
N PRO A 144 -12.82 -28.01 -3.15
CA PRO A 144 -13.94 -28.92 -3.39
C PRO A 144 -15.25 -28.51 -2.68
N ASN A 145 -15.18 -27.73 -1.61
CA ASN A 145 -16.36 -27.16 -0.96
C ASN A 145 -16.57 -25.69 -1.41
N PRO A 146 -17.70 -25.35 -2.04
CA PRO A 146 -17.98 -23.99 -2.50
C PRO A 146 -18.11 -22.97 -1.35
N GLU A 147 -18.67 -23.37 -0.21
CA GLU A 147 -18.77 -22.52 0.97
C GLU A 147 -17.39 -22.19 1.54
N MET A 148 -16.51 -23.20 1.57
CA MET A 148 -15.13 -23.01 2.00
C MET A 148 -14.35 -22.11 1.04
N ALA A 149 -14.56 -22.29 -0.27
CA ALA A 149 -13.93 -21.45 -1.28
C ALA A 149 -14.32 -19.97 -1.08
N ARG A 150 -15.60 -19.71 -0.81
CA ARG A 150 -16.11 -18.38 -0.51
C ARG A 150 -15.57 -17.82 0.81
N ALA A 151 -15.66 -18.59 1.89
CA ALA A 151 -15.24 -18.15 3.22
C ALA A 151 -13.76 -17.74 3.27
N VAL A 152 -12.89 -18.47 2.55
CA VAL A 152 -11.47 -18.10 2.42
C VAL A 152 -11.31 -16.77 1.69
N VAL A 153 -11.96 -16.59 0.54
CA VAL A 153 -11.85 -15.33 -0.22
C VAL A 153 -12.41 -14.16 0.58
N ASP A 154 -13.54 -14.33 1.26
CA ASP A 154 -14.14 -13.32 2.13
C ASP A 154 -13.23 -12.96 3.32
N ALA A 155 -12.57 -13.95 3.94
CA ALA A 155 -11.61 -13.72 5.02
C ALA A 155 -10.37 -12.95 4.55
N VAL A 156 -9.81 -13.31 3.38
CA VAL A 156 -8.68 -12.59 2.78
C VAL A 156 -9.08 -11.16 2.44
N LEU A 157 -10.26 -10.96 1.87
CA LEU A 157 -10.78 -9.64 1.52
C LEU A 157 -10.95 -8.75 2.75
N ASN A 158 -11.60 -9.26 3.80
CA ASN A 158 -11.81 -8.51 5.03
C ASN A 158 -10.49 -8.14 5.69
N MET A 159 -9.53 -9.08 5.70
CA MET A 159 -8.19 -8.82 6.21
C MET A 159 -7.46 -7.73 5.43
N LEU A 160 -7.59 -7.72 4.10
CA LEU A 160 -7.02 -6.67 3.26
C LEU A 160 -7.60 -5.29 3.60
N ILE A 161 -8.92 -5.20 3.71
CA ILE A 161 -9.61 -3.95 4.06
C ILE A 161 -9.18 -3.47 5.45
N GLU A 162 -9.11 -4.37 6.42
CA GLU A 162 -8.70 -4.09 7.80
C GLU A 162 -7.24 -3.61 7.87
N GLN A 163 -6.33 -4.24 7.10
CA GLN A 163 -4.93 -3.83 7.03
C GLN A 163 -4.73 -2.48 6.35
N ASP A 164 -5.47 -2.17 5.28
CA ASP A 164 -5.36 -0.88 4.58
C ASP A 164 -5.89 0.28 5.46
N LEU A 165 -7.00 0.06 6.16
CA LEU A 165 -7.56 1.01 7.13
C LEU A 165 -6.63 1.19 8.36
N GLY A 166 -6.08 0.10 8.88
CA GLY A 166 -5.17 0.12 10.03
C GLY A 166 -3.80 0.74 9.73
N ALA A 167 -3.25 0.50 8.54
CA ALA A 167 -1.99 1.11 8.10
C ALA A 167 -2.12 2.63 7.98
N THR A 168 -3.23 3.12 7.41
CA THR A 168 -3.48 4.57 7.26
C THR A 168 -3.62 5.29 8.61
N LEU A 169 -4.27 4.66 9.60
CA LEU A 169 -4.39 5.17 10.97
C LEU A 169 -3.02 5.19 11.69
N SER A 170 -2.25 4.10 11.61
CA SER A 170 -0.93 3.99 12.24
C SER A 170 0.11 4.94 11.63
N GLU A 171 0.11 5.10 10.31
CA GLU A 171 0.97 6.06 9.60
C GLU A 171 0.66 7.51 10.02
N SER A 172 -0.63 7.85 10.19
CA SER A 172 -1.06 9.17 10.66
C SER A 172 -0.59 9.44 12.08
N GLU A 173 -0.74 8.48 13.01
CA GLU A 173 -0.22 8.62 14.36
C GLU A 173 1.31 8.74 14.39
N ALA A 174 2.03 7.98 13.56
CA ALA A 174 3.48 8.06 13.45
C ALA A 174 3.93 9.42 12.86
N ALA A 175 3.18 9.98 11.91
CA ALA A 175 3.41 11.33 11.39
C ALA A 175 3.19 12.39 12.48
N VAL A 176 2.10 12.28 13.25
CA VAL A 176 1.82 13.17 14.40
C VAL A 176 2.93 13.08 15.45
N ARG A 177 3.37 11.87 15.82
CA ARG A 177 4.50 11.67 16.75
C ARG A 177 5.78 12.33 16.23
N ARG A 178 6.09 12.18 14.94
CA ARG A 178 7.27 12.82 14.32
C ARG A 178 7.16 14.35 14.31
N LEU A 179 5.98 14.90 14.04
CA LEU A 179 5.73 16.34 14.10
C LEU A 179 5.94 16.87 15.52
N ASN A 180 5.41 16.18 16.54
CA ASN A 180 5.60 16.57 17.94
C ASN A 180 7.08 16.56 18.34
N LEU A 181 7.84 15.54 17.94
CA LEU A 181 9.30 15.49 18.18
C LEU A 181 10.05 16.64 17.49
N GLN A 182 9.61 17.04 16.28
CA GLN A 182 10.21 18.17 15.59
C GLN A 182 9.86 19.49 16.29
N ILE A 183 8.63 19.66 16.76
CA ILE A 183 8.20 20.85 17.52
C ILE A 183 9.06 21.01 18.77
N GLU A 184 9.23 19.95 19.56
CA GLU A 184 10.04 19.97 20.78
C GLU A 184 11.51 20.33 20.47
N ALA A 185 12.09 19.75 19.41
CA ALA A 185 13.44 20.09 18.98
C ALA A 185 13.56 21.55 18.47
N PHE A 186 12.51 22.10 17.86
CA PHE A 186 12.48 23.50 17.44
C PHE A 186 12.31 24.45 18.63
N GLU A 187 11.49 24.09 19.63
CA GLU A 187 11.36 24.86 20.87
C GLU A 187 12.69 24.92 21.62
N GLU A 188 13.41 23.81 21.75
CA GLU A 188 14.73 23.80 22.39
C GLU A 188 15.73 24.71 21.65
N LYS A 189 15.77 24.62 20.32
CA LYS A 189 16.62 25.50 19.49
C LYS A 189 16.23 26.97 19.60
N LEU A 190 14.93 27.27 19.64
CA LEU A 190 14.43 28.63 19.81
C LEU A 190 14.87 29.20 21.16
N THR A 191 14.67 28.43 22.23
CA THR A 191 15.07 28.81 23.59
C THR A 191 16.58 29.02 23.71
N ALA A 192 17.38 28.16 23.05
CA ALA A 192 18.84 28.31 23.00
C ALA A 192 19.25 29.60 22.27
N ASN A 193 18.62 29.90 21.14
CA ASN A 193 18.87 31.13 20.38
C ASN A 193 18.43 32.39 21.15
N GLU A 194 17.29 32.36 21.83
CA GLU A 194 16.84 33.46 22.70
C GLU A 194 17.83 33.74 23.83
N ARG A 195 18.35 32.68 24.47
CA ARG A 195 19.41 32.80 25.48
C ARG A 195 20.70 33.36 24.88
N ALA A 196 21.10 32.92 23.68
CA ALA A 196 22.27 33.45 22.99
C ALA A 196 22.12 34.95 22.68
N VAL A 197 20.96 35.37 22.18
CA VAL A 197 20.65 36.80 21.93
C VAL A 197 20.63 37.60 23.22
N ALA A 198 20.00 37.08 24.28
CA ALA A 198 19.97 37.74 25.58
C ALA A 198 21.38 37.90 26.17
N ASN A 199 22.22 36.87 26.08
CA ASN A 199 23.61 36.92 26.54
C ASN A 199 24.44 37.90 25.71
N TYR A 200 24.27 37.91 24.38
CA TYR A 200 24.92 38.89 23.52
C TYR A 200 24.52 40.32 23.88
N ARG A 201 23.22 40.58 24.10
CA ARG A 201 22.74 41.90 24.53
C ARG A 201 23.29 42.31 25.90
N ARG A 202 23.39 41.38 26.86
CA ARG A 202 23.99 41.65 28.18
C ARG A 202 25.47 41.94 28.09
N ALA A 203 26.23 41.13 27.35
CA ALA A 203 27.68 41.29 27.21
C ALA A 203 28.05 42.60 26.49
N ASN A 204 27.27 42.99 25.49
CA ASN A 204 27.49 44.22 24.72
C ASN A 204 26.66 45.40 25.23
N ALA A 205 26.03 45.31 26.42
CA ALA A 205 25.15 46.35 26.94
C ALA A 205 25.89 47.68 27.16
N SER A 206 27.15 47.65 27.58
CA SER A 206 27.99 48.83 27.76
C SER A 206 28.35 49.51 26.44
N GLU A 207 28.61 48.72 25.39
CA GLU A 207 28.94 49.21 24.04
C GLU A 207 27.71 49.73 23.30
N LEU A 208 26.56 49.03 23.43
CA LEU A 208 25.25 49.46 22.94
C LEU A 208 24.77 50.75 23.65
N ALA A 209 24.98 50.87 24.96
CA ALA A 209 24.68 52.09 25.70
C ALA A 209 25.65 53.24 25.33
N GLY A 210 26.93 52.92 25.12
CA GLY A 210 27.94 53.88 24.69
C GLY A 210 27.67 54.45 23.29
N THR A 211 27.24 53.61 22.35
CA THR A 211 26.87 54.02 20.98
C THR A 211 25.58 54.83 20.95
N LEU A 212 24.53 54.45 21.70
CA LEU A 212 23.31 55.25 21.86
C LEU A 212 23.60 56.60 22.53
N GLY A 213 24.47 56.63 23.54
CA GLY A 213 24.93 57.86 24.19
C GLY A 213 25.80 58.74 23.29
N ALA A 214 26.62 58.15 22.41
CA ALA A 214 27.40 58.87 21.41
C ALA A 214 26.51 59.45 20.29
N ALA A 215 25.48 58.72 19.85
CA ALA A 215 24.50 59.18 18.87
C ALA A 215 23.71 60.39 19.41
N ARG A 216 23.20 60.33 20.65
CA ARG A 216 22.52 61.47 21.28
C ARG A 216 23.42 62.69 21.45
N ARG A 217 24.70 62.48 21.80
CA ARG A 217 25.67 63.58 21.90
C ARG A 217 25.96 64.23 20.55
N ARG A 218 25.99 63.47 19.45
CA ARG A 218 26.09 64.03 18.10
C ARG A 218 24.89 64.88 17.75
N GLU A 219 23.69 64.37 18.00
CA GLU A 219 22.44 65.07 17.71
C GLU A 219 22.32 66.39 18.51
N GLN A 220 22.76 66.40 19.77
CA GLN A 220 22.85 67.63 20.58
C GLN A 220 23.85 68.64 19.99
N LYS A 221 25.04 68.18 19.59
CA LYS A 221 26.05 69.07 18.98
C LYS A 221 25.60 69.61 17.62
N GLU A 222 24.88 68.83 16.83
CA GLU A 222 24.29 69.31 15.57
C GLU A 222 23.23 70.39 15.81
N GLN A 223 22.39 70.23 16.84
CA GLN A 223 21.44 71.27 17.23
C GLN A 223 22.12 72.55 17.74
N GLU A 224 23.21 72.43 18.49
CA GLU A 224 24.01 73.58 18.92
C GLU A 224 24.66 74.30 17.74
N LEU A 225 25.21 73.57 16.78
CA LEU A 225 25.77 74.14 15.55
C LEU A 225 24.70 74.83 14.69
N ALA A 226 23.51 74.25 14.59
CA ALA A 226 22.38 74.85 13.88
C ALA A 226 21.93 76.17 14.54
N ARG A 227 21.97 76.26 15.87
CA ARG A 227 21.65 77.51 16.59
C ARG A 227 22.74 78.57 16.46
N ALA A 228 24.00 78.17 16.57
CA ALA A 228 25.13 79.08 16.44
C ALA A 228 25.26 79.65 15.02
N SER A 229 24.93 78.86 13.99
CA SER A 229 24.88 79.32 12.61
C SER A 229 23.73 80.31 12.36
N ASP A 230 22.53 80.05 12.87
CA ASP A 230 21.41 81.01 12.82
C ASP A 230 21.75 82.32 13.55
N GLU A 231 22.49 82.26 14.66
CA GLU A 231 22.95 83.46 15.40
C GLU A 231 24.03 84.25 14.64
N LEU A 232 24.94 83.57 13.95
CA LEU A 232 25.93 84.19 13.04
C LEU A 232 25.23 84.86 11.85
N GLU A 233 24.27 84.20 11.24
CA GLU A 233 23.52 84.74 10.10
C GLU A 233 22.72 86.00 10.51
N ARG A 234 22.13 86.00 11.72
CA ARG A 234 21.47 87.18 12.29
C ARG A 234 22.42 88.32 12.63
N THR A 235 23.64 88.03 13.07
CA THR A 235 24.64 89.06 13.41
C THR A 235 25.30 89.65 12.17
N GLU A 236 25.58 88.85 11.14
CA GLU A 236 25.98 89.35 9.81
C GLU A 236 24.88 90.20 9.18
N GLY A 237 23.62 89.76 9.24
CA GLY A 237 22.47 90.55 8.76
C GLY A 237 22.33 91.89 9.48
N ARG A 238 22.72 91.98 10.76
CA ARG A 238 22.67 93.21 11.57
C ARG A 238 23.80 94.19 11.25
N ILE A 239 24.95 93.69 10.78
CA ILE A 239 26.09 94.51 10.36
C ILE A 239 25.85 95.13 8.98
N PHE A 240 25.03 94.51 8.13
CA PHE A 240 24.68 95.04 6.79
C PHE A 240 23.54 96.08 6.81
N THR A 241 22.95 96.35 7.97
CA THR A 241 21.82 97.29 8.15
C THR A 241 22.19 98.61 8.84
N LEU A 242 23.47 98.96 8.91
CA LEU A 242 23.99 100.27 9.35
C LEU A 242 24.74 100.95 8.20
#